data_AF-A0A1F9CWN1-F1
#
_entry.id   AF-A0A1F9CWN1-F1
#
_cell.length_a   1.000
_cell.length_b   1.000
_cell.length_c   1.000
_cell.angle_alpha   90.00
_cell.angle_beta   90.00
_cell.angle_gamma   90.00
#
_symmetry.space_group_name_H-M   'P 1'
#
loop_
_entity.id
_entity.type
_entity.pdbx_description
1 polymer ?
#
loop_
_entity_poly.entity_id
_entity_poly.type
_entity_poly.pdbx_seq_one_letter_code
_entity_poly.pdbx_strand_id
1 'polypeptide(L)'
;MLATFVIFLMSSCATMEQKVYHGFLMKGSIIEASNSDVYLCIGSKDGAAVGQELGVYKVLQRQSKATPFRRVQTGRVKITEIIDEHFAKATVISGQAEKNDIVELTRP
;
A
#
# COMPACT_ATOMS: atom_id res chain seq x y z
N MET A 1 -40.49 -4.04 -42.38
CA MET A 1 -39.52 -5.10 -42.02
C MET A 1 -38.13 -4.52 -42.31
N LEU A 2 -37.53 -3.87 -41.31
CA LEU A 2 -36.50 -4.43 -40.42
C LEU A 2 -35.12 -4.43 -41.09
N ALA A 3 -34.43 -3.29 -41.01
CA ALA A 3 -32.98 -3.22 -41.23
C ALA A 3 -32.38 -2.20 -40.25
N THR A 4 -32.51 -2.54 -38.98
CA THR A 4 -31.64 -2.06 -37.90
C THR A 4 -30.18 -2.40 -38.23
N PHE A 5 -29.35 -1.40 -38.48
CA PHE A 5 -27.90 -1.52 -38.32
C PHE A 5 -27.28 -0.20 -37.90
N VAL A 6 -27.59 0.18 -36.65
CA VAL A 6 -26.60 0.47 -35.61
C VAL A 6 -25.17 0.70 -36.13
N ILE A 7 -24.84 1.94 -36.50
CA ILE A 7 -23.46 2.39 -36.63
C ILE A 7 -23.05 2.94 -35.26
N PHE A 8 -22.55 2.05 -34.40
CA PHE A 8 -21.86 2.43 -33.17
C PHE A 8 -20.59 3.17 -33.58
N LEU A 9 -20.53 4.45 -33.23
CA LEU A 9 -19.30 5.24 -33.19
C LEU A 9 -18.33 4.57 -32.20
N MET A 10 -17.47 3.71 -32.73
CA MET A 10 -16.26 3.22 -32.08
C MET A 10 -15.25 4.37 -32.00
N SER A 11 -15.41 5.24 -31.01
CA SER A 11 -14.39 6.23 -30.65
C SER A 11 -14.34 6.43 -29.14
N SER A 12 -13.54 5.57 -28.49
CA SER A 12 -12.80 5.88 -27.25
C SER A 12 -11.83 4.73 -26.95
N CYS A 13 -10.83 4.57 -27.81
CA CYS A 13 -9.58 3.93 -27.42
C CYS A 13 -8.64 5.04 -26.95
N ALA A 14 -8.71 5.39 -25.66
CA ALA A 14 -7.67 6.17 -24.99
C ALA A 14 -7.83 6.05 -23.46
N THR A 15 -6.86 5.41 -22.82
CA THR A 15 -6.46 5.59 -21.41
C THR A 15 -7.30 4.92 -20.31
N MET A 16 -7.35 3.58 -20.30
CA MET A 16 -7.63 2.79 -19.10
C MET A 16 -6.40 2.02 -18.57
N GLU A 17 -5.19 2.42 -18.94
CA GLU A 17 -3.98 1.62 -18.63
C GLU A 17 -3.21 2.03 -17.35
N GLN A 18 -3.67 3.01 -16.56
CA GLN A 18 -2.93 3.43 -15.35
C GLN A 18 -3.75 3.57 -14.06
N LYS A 19 -5.07 3.40 -14.08
CA LYS A 19 -5.92 3.60 -12.87
C LYS A 19 -6.10 2.35 -12.00
N VAL A 20 -5.85 1.15 -12.50
CA VAL A 20 -6.15 -0.09 -11.75
C VAL A 20 -4.98 -0.53 -10.85
N TYR A 21 -3.74 -0.14 -11.16
CA TYR A 21 -2.57 -0.53 -10.35
C TYR A 21 -2.44 0.22 -9.01
N HIS A 22 -3.19 1.30 -8.80
CA HIS A 22 -3.29 1.94 -7.48
C HIS A 22 -4.29 1.22 -6.54
N GLY A 23 -4.94 0.14 -6.99
CA GLY A 23 -6.03 -0.52 -6.25
C GLY A 23 -5.68 -1.80 -5.49
N PHE A 24 -4.55 -2.45 -5.80
CA PHE A 24 -4.20 -3.76 -5.22
C PHE A 24 -3.28 -3.68 -4.00
N LEU A 25 -2.46 -2.63 -3.92
CA LEU A 25 -1.48 -2.43 -2.84
C LEU A 25 -1.76 -1.10 -2.14
N MET A 26 -2.31 -1.16 -0.93
CA MET A 26 -2.38 0.01 -0.06
C MET A 26 -1.03 0.22 0.62
N LYS A 27 -0.64 1.47 0.83
CA LYS A 27 0.62 1.84 1.47
C LYS A 27 0.30 2.77 2.63
N GLY A 28 0.91 2.52 3.78
CA GLY A 28 0.87 3.42 4.92
C GLY A 28 2.27 3.65 5.48
N SER A 29 2.41 4.62 6.36
CA SER A 29 3.65 4.90 7.08
C SER A 29 3.58 4.38 8.51
N ILE A 30 4.75 4.07 9.08
CA ILE A 30 4.89 3.87 10.52
C ILE A 30 4.97 5.25 11.18
N ILE A 31 3.96 5.59 11.97
CA ILE A 31 3.86 6.90 12.64
C ILE A 31 4.55 6.92 14.00
N GLU A 32 4.70 5.75 14.63
CA GLU A 32 5.39 5.57 15.91
C GLU A 32 5.96 4.16 16.01
N ALA A 33 7.13 4.02 16.64
CA ALA A 33 7.82 2.74 16.82
C ALA A 33 8.44 2.71 18.22
N SER A 34 7.99 1.76 19.05
CA SER A 34 8.45 1.58 20.43
C SER A 34 8.71 0.11 20.71
N ASN A 35 9.97 -0.23 21.00
CA ASN A 35 10.43 -1.60 21.17
C ASN A 35 10.09 -2.47 19.93
N SER A 36 9.21 -3.45 20.10
CA SER A 36 8.69 -4.32 19.05
C SER A 36 7.34 -3.85 18.48
N ASP A 37 6.71 -2.84 19.07
CA ASP A 37 5.38 -2.39 18.67
C ASP A 37 5.49 -1.16 17.77
N VAL A 38 4.71 -1.17 16.69
CA VAL A 38 4.63 -0.07 15.74
C VAL A 38 3.18 0.32 15.49
N TYR A 39 2.97 1.61 15.24
CA TYR A 39 1.68 2.18 14.88
C TYR A 39 1.69 2.55 13.42
N LEU A 40 0.70 2.05 12.68
CA LEU A 40 0.60 2.14 11.24
C LEU A 40 -0.49 3.15 10.87
N CYS A 41 -0.22 3.99 9.88
CA CYS A 41 -1.25 4.76 9.17
C CYS A 41 -1.95 3.88 8.12
N ILE A 42 -2.52 2.76 8.58
CA ILE A 42 -3.42 1.89 7.82
C ILE A 42 -4.47 1.40 8.82
N GLY A 43 -5.76 1.62 8.54
CA GLY A 43 -6.86 1.20 9.40
C GLY A 43 -7.91 0.37 8.66
N SER A 44 -9.08 0.21 9.28
CA SER A 44 -10.15 -0.62 8.71
C SER A 44 -10.62 -0.15 7.33
N LYS A 45 -10.56 1.16 7.04
CA LYS A 45 -10.93 1.74 5.75
C LYS A 45 -9.99 1.34 4.61
N ASP A 46 -8.75 1.01 4.95
CA ASP A 46 -7.73 0.57 4.00
C ASP A 46 -7.78 -0.94 3.75
N GLY A 47 -8.54 -1.67 4.58
CA GLY A 47 -8.64 -3.14 4.57
C GLY A 47 -7.68 -3.83 5.53
N ALA A 48 -7.18 -3.13 6.56
CA ALA A 48 -6.39 -3.74 7.61
C ALA A 48 -7.20 -4.74 8.42
N ALA A 49 -6.58 -5.89 8.73
CA ALA A 49 -7.15 -6.94 9.56
C ALA A 49 -6.09 -7.52 10.50
N VAL A 50 -6.52 -7.88 11.71
CA VAL A 50 -5.65 -8.54 12.69
C VAL A 50 -5.09 -9.84 12.11
N GLY A 51 -3.81 -10.07 12.32
CA GLY A 51 -3.09 -11.24 11.84
C GLY A 51 -2.43 -11.07 10.47
N GLN A 52 -2.75 -10.01 9.72
CA GLN A 52 -2.08 -9.72 8.44
C GLN A 52 -0.60 -9.39 8.66
N GLU A 53 0.25 -9.96 7.81
CA GLU A 53 1.69 -9.68 7.77
C GLU A 53 2.00 -8.70 6.65
N LEU A 54 2.71 -7.63 6.97
CA LEU A 54 3.04 -6.54 6.06
C LEU A 54 4.55 -6.41 5.91
N GLY A 55 5.00 -6.17 4.68
CA GLY A 55 6.40 -5.83 4.41
C GLY A 55 6.70 -4.39 4.83
N VAL A 56 7.83 -4.18 5.49
CA VAL A 56 8.33 -2.85 5.89
C VAL A 56 9.46 -2.42 4.95
N TYR A 57 9.40 -1.18 4.49
CA TYR A 57 10.32 -0.62 3.51
C TYR A 57 10.83 0.76 3.94
N LYS A 58 12.15 0.89 4.00
CA LYS A 58 12.81 2.18 4.17
C LYS A 58 12.99 2.86 2.83
N VAL A 59 12.71 4.16 2.78
CA VAL A 59 12.97 5.00 1.59
C VAL A 59 14.34 5.64 1.74
N LEU A 60 15.24 5.32 0.82
CA LEU A 60 16.59 5.88 0.79
C LEU A 60 16.72 6.86 -0.37
N GLN A 61 17.35 8.00 -0.10
CA GLN A 61 17.74 8.93 -1.15
C GLN A 61 18.95 8.39 -1.92
N ARG A 62 18.95 8.57 -3.23
CA ARG A 62 20.05 8.21 -4.13
C ARG A 62 20.62 9.46 -4.78
N GLN A 63 21.91 9.40 -5.12
CA GLN A 63 22.59 10.41 -5.94
C GLN A 63 22.26 10.28 -7.45
N SER A 64 21.02 9.92 -7.78
CA SER A 64 20.55 9.84 -9.17
C SER A 64 19.50 10.93 -9.39
N LYS A 65 19.72 11.80 -10.39
CA LYS A 65 18.73 12.82 -10.76
C LYS A 65 17.44 12.23 -11.33
N ALA A 66 17.53 11.07 -12.00
CA ALA A 66 16.38 10.40 -12.61
C ALA A 66 15.60 9.52 -11.61
N THR A 67 16.30 8.89 -10.66
CA THR A 67 15.68 8.03 -9.63
C THR A 67 16.18 8.40 -8.23
N PRO A 68 15.75 9.56 -7.71
CA PRO A 68 16.29 10.12 -6.48
C PRO A 68 15.93 9.32 -5.23
N PHE A 69 15.00 8.36 -5.31
CA PHE A 69 14.59 7.52 -4.19
C PHE A 69 14.58 6.04 -4.57
N ARG A 70 14.90 5.19 -3.60
CA ARG A 70 14.75 3.74 -3.71
C ARG A 70 14.20 3.18 -2.41
N ARG A 71 13.33 2.19 -2.54
CA ARG A 71 12.82 1.41 -1.41
C ARG A 71 13.71 0.20 -1.16
N VAL A 72 13.97 -0.08 0.10
CA VAL A 72 14.68 -1.29 0.56
C VAL A 72 13.81 -1.94 1.61
N GLN A 73 13.50 -3.22 1.44
CA GLN A 73 12.77 -3.96 2.46
C GLN A 73 13.67 -4.16 3.68
N THR A 74 13.20 -3.72 4.86
CA THR A 74 13.96 -3.74 6.12
C THR A 74 13.40 -4.74 7.12
N GLY A 75 12.13 -5.09 7.00
CA GLY A 75 11.49 -6.00 7.94
C GLY A 75 10.09 -6.42 7.53
N ARG A 76 9.40 -7.05 8.49
CA ARG A 76 7.99 -7.40 8.43
C ARG A 76 7.34 -7.18 9.78
N VAL A 77 6.07 -6.79 9.74
CA VAL A 77 5.23 -6.59 10.92
C VAL A 77 3.96 -7.39 10.79
N LYS A 78 3.33 -7.74 11.91
CA LYS A 78 2.03 -8.41 11.95
C LYS A 78 1.03 -7.53 12.70
N ILE A 79 -0.10 -7.21 12.08
CA ILE A 79 -1.16 -6.43 12.73
C ILE A 79 -1.71 -7.21 13.92
N THR A 80 -1.70 -6.58 15.09
CA THR A 80 -2.20 -7.16 16.35
C THR A 80 -3.53 -6.54 16.76
N GLU A 81 -3.82 -5.32 16.33
CA GLU A 81 -5.03 -4.58 16.71
C GLU A 81 -5.38 -3.55 15.63
N ILE A 82 -6.67 -3.39 15.35
CA ILE A 82 -7.20 -2.28 14.55
C ILE A 82 -7.67 -1.22 15.54
N ILE A 83 -7.06 -0.03 15.49
CA ILE A 83 -7.34 1.06 16.42
C ILE A 83 -8.59 1.81 15.97
N ASP A 84 -8.64 2.20 14.69
CA ASP A 84 -9.78 2.89 14.08
C ASP A 84 -9.82 2.73 12.54
N GLU A 85 -10.48 3.66 11.86
CA GLU A 85 -10.56 3.69 10.40
C GLU A 85 -9.24 4.00 9.69
N HIS A 86 -8.27 4.59 10.38
CA HIS A 86 -7.00 5.08 9.84
C HIS A 86 -5.76 4.43 10.44
N PHE A 87 -5.88 3.80 11.61
CA PHE A 87 -4.75 3.31 12.37
C PHE A 87 -4.89 1.85 12.80
N ALA A 88 -3.74 1.19 12.85
CA ALA A 88 -3.58 -0.15 13.37
C ALA A 88 -2.29 -0.23 14.20
N LYS A 89 -2.29 -1.12 15.19
CA LYS A 89 -1.09 -1.52 15.92
C LYS A 89 -0.58 -2.83 15.33
N ALA A 90 0.73 -2.92 15.16
CA ALA A 90 1.40 -4.12 14.71
C ALA A 90 2.65 -4.41 15.55
N THR A 91 3.10 -5.65 15.51
CA THR A 91 4.35 -6.08 16.15
C THR A 91 5.37 -6.48 15.10
N VAL A 92 6.65 -6.18 15.32
CA VAL A 92 7.76 -6.56 14.44
C VAL A 92 8.01 -8.06 14.58
N ILE A 93 7.89 -8.79 13.48
CA ILE A 93 8.09 -10.25 13.44
C ILE A 93 9.43 -10.66 12.81
N SER A 94 10.05 -9.76 12.05
CA SER A 94 11.40 -9.98 11.49
C SER A 94 12.02 -8.66 11.01
N GLY A 95 13.34 -8.52 11.14
CA GLY A 95 14.08 -7.36 10.65
C GLY A 95 13.84 -6.11 11.49
N GLN A 96 13.80 -4.94 10.84
CA GLN A 96 13.64 -3.64 11.48
C GLN A 96 12.43 -2.90 10.93
N ALA A 97 11.77 -2.16 11.81
CA ALA A 97 10.66 -1.28 11.48
C ALA A 97 10.81 0.01 12.28
N GLU A 98 11.06 1.11 11.60
CA GLU A 98 11.32 2.40 12.23
C GLU A 98 10.25 3.42 11.86
N LYS A 99 10.13 4.48 12.65
CA LYS A 99 9.29 5.64 12.34
C LYS A 99 9.64 6.19 10.95
N ASN A 100 8.61 6.50 10.17
CA ASN A 100 8.66 6.93 8.76
C ASN A 100 8.97 5.84 7.72
N ASP A 101 9.19 4.58 8.11
CA ASP A 101 9.19 3.48 7.14
C ASP A 101 7.79 3.28 6.55
N ILE A 102 7.72 2.66 5.37
CA ILE A 102 6.49 2.36 4.65
C ILE A 102 6.10 0.90 4.91
N VAL A 103 4.83 0.67 5.19
CA VAL A 103 4.20 -0.66 5.18
C VAL A 103 3.34 -0.84 3.93
N GLU A 104 3.36 -2.03 3.34
CA GLU A 104 2.49 -2.37 2.20
C GLU A 104 1.48 -3.45 2.57
N LEU A 105 0.22 -3.13 2.35
CA LEU A 105 -0.91 -4.04 2.47
C LEU A 105 -1.28 -4.59 1.10
N THR A 106 -1.09 -5.89 0.94
CA THR A 106 -1.55 -6.64 -0.23
C THR A 106 -2.99 -7.04 -0.02
N ARG A 107 -3.91 -6.49 -0.82
CA ARG A 107 -5.28 -6.99 -0.86
C ARG A 107 -5.28 -8.35 -1.59
N PRO A 108 -5.95 -9.38 -1.05
CA PRO A 108 -6.22 -10.61 -1.79
C PRO A 108 -7.12 -10.37 -3.00
#